data_AF-A0A1V9XNI9-F1
#
_entry.id   AF-A0A1V9XNI9-F1
#
_cell.length_a   1.000
_cell.length_b   1.000
_cell.length_c   1.000
_cell.angle_alpha   90.00
_cell.angle_beta   90.00
_cell.angle_gamma   90.00
#
_symmetry.space_group_name_H-M   'P 1'
#
loop_
_entity.id
_entity.type
_entity.pdbx_description
1 polymer ?
#
loop_
_entity_poly.entity_id
_entity_poly.type
_entity_poly.pdbx_seq_one_letter_code
_entity_poly.pdbx_strand_id
1 'polypeptide(L)'
;MSVLSVKTTTHKRTTKVTTRVSTSSSDLSRDGRRKSSFIQLAEKPAVAMAEAMRNDMIRKYSDVDIDELLSQLNENELEQLTGMVDPDDPLIPPSERCKNQTNKAPTGPLNRKKLLAYLEQYAKEQEDWPELKPYEPGVKRGKVWVSPELSKPKDTIGEISVELDLEDDAKNALESATSAELVDLAG
;
A
#
# COMPACT_ATOMS: atom_id res chain seq x y z
N MET A 1 -36.77 6.00 -36.67
CA MET A 1 -36.01 5.28 -35.62
C MET A 1 -35.31 6.33 -34.79
N SER A 2 -35.75 6.53 -33.54
CA SER A 2 -35.29 7.63 -32.68
C SER A 2 -34.00 7.21 -31.97
N VAL A 3 -32.93 7.99 -32.14
CA VAL A 3 -31.64 7.77 -31.48
C VAL A 3 -31.69 8.39 -30.08
N LEU A 4 -31.73 7.54 -29.05
CA LEU A 4 -31.62 7.97 -27.66
C LEU A 4 -30.17 8.41 -27.38
N SER A 5 -29.96 9.73 -27.29
CA SER A 5 -28.71 10.32 -26.80
C SER A 5 -28.68 10.24 -25.27
N VAL A 6 -27.93 9.29 -24.71
CA VAL A 6 -27.66 9.23 -23.27
C VAL A 6 -26.66 10.33 -22.89
N LYS A 7 -27.15 11.39 -22.25
CA LYS A 7 -26.29 12.43 -21.64
C LYS A 7 -25.81 11.93 -20.28
N THR A 8 -24.55 11.54 -20.17
CA THR A 8 -23.94 11.21 -18.87
C THR A 8 -23.56 12.50 -18.15
N THR A 9 -24.27 12.84 -17.07
CA THR A 9 -23.93 13.94 -16.17
C THR A 9 -23.04 13.42 -15.04
N THR A 10 -21.80 13.90 -14.97
CA THR A 10 -20.86 13.57 -13.89
C THR A 10 -20.87 14.69 -12.86
N HIS A 11 -21.54 14.49 -11.73
CA HIS A 11 -21.50 15.43 -10.62
C HIS A 11 -20.21 15.26 -9.82
N LYS A 12 -19.33 16.28 -9.83
CA LYS A 12 -18.19 16.36 -8.92
C LYS A 12 -18.69 16.66 -7.51
N ARG A 13 -18.71 15.65 -6.63
CA ARG A 13 -18.89 15.88 -5.18
C ARG A 13 -17.61 16.51 -4.63
N THR A 14 -17.68 17.80 -4.28
CA THR A 14 -16.63 18.46 -3.50
C THR A 14 -16.98 18.28 -2.02
N THR A 15 -16.21 17.48 -1.30
CA THR A 15 -16.27 17.48 0.18
C THR A 15 -15.33 18.57 0.67
N LYS A 16 -15.89 19.66 1.22
CA LYS A 16 -15.09 20.64 1.97
C LYS A 16 -14.72 20.02 3.31
N VAL A 17 -13.46 19.63 3.48
CA VAL A 17 -12.92 19.23 4.77
C VAL A 17 -12.65 20.50 5.57
N THR A 18 -13.59 20.87 6.45
CA THR A 18 -13.41 21.93 7.43
C THR A 18 -12.77 21.33 8.68
N THR A 19 -11.48 21.55 8.87
CA THR A 19 -10.81 21.26 10.14
C THR A 19 -11.18 22.34 11.16
N ARG A 20 -12.00 21.97 12.14
CA ARG A 20 -12.27 22.82 13.31
C ARG A 20 -11.19 22.51 14.35
N VAL A 21 -10.28 23.45 14.58
CA VAL A 21 -9.30 23.35 15.66
C VAL A 21 -10.03 23.66 16.96
N SER A 22 -10.24 22.64 17.80
CA SER A 22 -10.76 22.80 19.15
C SER A 22 -9.62 23.22 20.07
N THR A 23 -9.57 24.49 20.44
CA THR A 23 -8.76 24.96 21.56
C THR A 23 -9.56 24.78 22.85
N SER A 24 -9.14 23.87 23.71
CA SER A 24 -9.68 23.74 25.07
C SER A 24 -9.29 24.96 25.90
N SER A 25 -10.19 25.94 26.03
CA SER A 25 -10.07 26.99 27.03
C SER A 25 -10.59 26.44 28.36
N SER A 26 -9.67 26.06 29.26
CA SER A 26 -10.00 25.87 30.67
C SER A 26 -10.06 27.25 31.34
N ASP A 27 -11.28 27.72 31.59
CA ASP A 27 -11.54 28.82 32.52
C ASP A 27 -11.22 28.37 33.94
N LEU A 28 -10.21 29.01 34.55
CA LEU A 28 -10.09 29.19 35.99
C LEU A 28 -9.51 30.59 36.24
N SER A 29 -10.40 31.58 36.38
CA SER A 29 -10.02 32.88 36.96
C SER A 29 -9.81 32.72 38.46
N ARG A 30 -8.63 33.12 38.98
CA ARG A 30 -8.54 34.04 40.12
C ARG A 30 -7.11 34.55 40.31
N ASP A 31 -6.97 35.87 40.22
CA ASP A 31 -5.94 36.74 40.78
C ASP A 31 -4.47 36.32 40.68
N GLY A 32 -3.71 37.05 39.87
CA GLY A 32 -2.26 36.96 39.88
C GLY A 32 -1.59 37.74 38.77
N ARG A 33 -1.60 39.07 38.88
CA ARG A 33 -0.82 40.06 38.10
C ARG A 33 0.48 39.46 37.53
N ARG A 34 0.51 39.15 36.22
CA ARG A 34 1.73 38.87 35.46
C ARG A 34 1.76 39.75 34.22
N LYS A 35 2.76 40.64 34.19
CA LYS A 35 3.02 41.60 33.11
C LYS A 35 3.09 40.83 31.78
N SER A 36 2.25 41.19 30.82
CA SER A 36 2.41 40.73 29.43
C SER A 36 3.64 41.39 28.84
N SER A 37 4.78 40.70 28.89
CA SER A 37 5.82 40.89 27.89
C SER A 37 5.21 40.42 26.58
N PHE A 38 4.84 41.38 25.73
CA PHE A 38 4.67 41.17 24.30
C PHE A 38 5.95 40.49 23.80
N ILE A 39 5.90 39.16 23.62
CA ILE A 39 7.00 38.45 22.99
C ILE A 39 6.90 38.84 21.52
N GLN A 40 7.72 39.83 21.13
CA GLN A 40 8.17 39.91 19.75
C GLN A 40 8.62 38.49 19.40
N LEU A 41 7.87 37.85 18.50
CA LEU A 41 8.33 36.67 17.80
C LEU A 41 9.61 37.09 17.08
N ALA A 42 10.73 36.99 17.78
CA ALA A 42 12.04 37.13 17.19
C ALA A 42 12.06 36.10 16.07
N GLU A 43 12.09 36.60 14.84
CA GLU A 43 12.31 35.78 13.65
C GLU A 43 13.46 34.84 13.98
N LYS A 44 13.15 33.54 13.97
CA LYS A 44 14.09 32.51 14.41
C LYS A 44 15.40 32.76 13.67
N PRO A 45 16.56 32.79 14.32
CA PRO A 45 17.84 33.15 13.69
C PRO A 45 18.14 32.29 12.46
N ALA A 46 17.62 31.05 12.42
CA ALA A 46 17.69 30.17 11.25
C ALA A 46 16.95 30.72 10.00
N VAL A 47 15.82 31.43 10.17
CA VAL A 47 15.07 32.05 9.07
C VAL A 47 15.80 33.28 8.54
N ALA A 48 16.29 34.14 9.42
CA ALA A 48 17.09 35.31 9.04
C ALA A 48 18.41 34.92 8.36
N MET A 49 19.07 33.84 8.83
CA MET A 49 20.27 33.29 8.20
C MET A 49 19.96 32.71 6.81
N ALA A 50 18.85 31.97 6.66
CA ALA A 50 18.42 31.45 5.36
C ALA A 50 18.10 32.56 4.36
N GLU A 51 17.46 33.65 4.82
CA GLU A 51 17.13 34.81 4.00
C GLU A 51 18.38 35.61 3.59
N ALA A 52 19.33 35.79 4.51
CA ALA A 52 20.64 36.38 4.20
C ALA A 52 21.41 35.54 3.16
N MET A 53 21.43 34.22 3.32
CA MET A 53 22.05 33.31 2.34
C MET A 53 21.38 33.39 0.96
N ARG A 54 20.05 33.47 0.93
CA ARG A 54 19.29 33.66 -0.32
C ARG A 54 19.63 34.98 -0.99
N ASN A 55 19.66 36.08 -0.23
CA ASN A 55 19.98 37.41 -0.74
C ASN A 55 21.44 37.52 -1.23
N ASP A 56 22.38 36.91 -0.52
CA ASP A 56 23.78 36.85 -0.93
C ASP A 56 23.96 36.01 -2.20
N MET A 57 23.19 34.92 -2.36
CA MET A 57 23.18 34.14 -3.60
C MET A 57 22.61 34.95 -4.76
N ILE A 58 21.47 35.64 -4.56
CA ILE A 58 20.87 36.51 -5.57
C ILE A 58 21.86 37.58 -6.03
N ARG A 59 22.57 38.23 -5.10
CA ARG A 59 23.58 39.26 -5.43
C ARG A 59 24.77 38.72 -6.23
N LYS A 60 25.17 37.47 -6.01
CA LYS A 60 26.32 36.87 -6.71
C LYS A 60 25.98 36.42 -8.12
N TYR A 61 24.74 36.01 -8.35
CA TYR A 61 24.29 35.44 -9.61
C TYR A 61 23.31 36.35 -10.39
N SER A 62 23.04 37.59 -9.92
CA SER A 62 22.14 38.52 -10.61
C SER A 62 22.66 38.98 -11.97
N ASP A 63 23.99 39.10 -12.08
CA ASP A 63 24.66 39.68 -13.25
C ASP A 63 25.33 38.61 -14.12
N VAL A 64 25.17 37.33 -13.76
CA VAL A 64 25.75 36.20 -14.51
C VAL A 64 24.78 35.80 -15.61
N ASP A 65 25.30 35.67 -16.83
CA ASP A 65 24.49 35.28 -17.98
C ASP A 65 24.07 33.81 -17.88
N ILE A 66 22.76 33.57 -17.92
CA ILE A 66 22.20 32.23 -17.70
C ILE A 66 22.61 31.28 -18.82
N ASP A 67 22.61 31.77 -20.07
CA ASP A 67 22.96 30.96 -21.24
C ASP A 67 24.43 30.52 -21.22
N GLU A 68 25.33 31.35 -20.69
CA GLU A 68 26.74 30.99 -20.51
C GLU A 68 26.89 29.85 -19.50
N LEU A 69 26.20 29.93 -18.37
CA LEU A 69 26.21 28.86 -17.35
C LEU A 69 25.63 27.55 -17.89
N LEU A 70 24.55 27.62 -18.66
CA LEU A 70 23.95 26.43 -19.27
C LEU A 70 24.88 25.79 -20.31
N SER A 71 25.68 26.58 -21.03
CA SER A 71 26.64 26.06 -22.02
C SER A 71 27.82 25.29 -21.41
N GLN A 72 28.14 25.54 -20.14
CA GLN A 72 29.24 24.89 -19.42
C GLN A 72 28.84 23.50 -18.86
N LEU A 73 27.54 23.19 -18.80
CA LEU A 73 27.04 21.93 -18.26
C LEU A 73 27.11 20.80 -19.29
N ASN A 74 27.40 19.59 -18.82
CA ASN A 74 27.31 18.40 -19.68
C ASN A 74 25.86 17.90 -19.82
N GLU A 75 25.60 17.06 -20.82
CA GLU A 75 24.25 16.52 -21.09
C GLU A 75 23.63 15.80 -19.87
N ASN A 76 24.44 15.07 -19.10
CA ASN A 76 23.96 14.34 -17.92
C ASN A 76 23.58 15.27 -16.76
N GLU A 77 24.30 16.38 -16.58
CA GLU A 77 24.03 17.39 -15.55
C GLU A 77 22.78 18.20 -15.91
N LEU A 78 22.61 18.51 -17.20
CA LEU A 78 21.43 19.19 -17.70
C LEU A 78 20.16 18.32 -17.54
N GLU A 79 20.29 17.01 -17.76
CA GLU A 79 19.23 16.04 -17.49
C GLU A 79 18.87 15.91 -16.00
N GLN A 80 19.87 15.97 -15.11
CA GLN A 80 19.66 15.96 -13.66
C GLN A 80 18.95 17.23 -13.20
N LEU A 81 19.38 18.39 -13.69
CA LEU A 81 18.78 19.68 -13.36
C LEU A 81 17.31 19.74 -13.79
N THR A 82 17.00 19.21 -14.98
CA THR A 82 15.61 19.06 -15.45
C THR A 82 14.77 18.19 -14.52
N GLY A 83 15.37 17.18 -13.87
CA GLY A 83 14.69 16.30 -12.91
C GLY A 83 14.50 16.88 -11.51
N MET A 84 15.18 17.99 -11.18
CA MET A 84 15.07 18.68 -9.89
C MET A 84 14.02 19.80 -9.88
N VAL A 85 13.32 20.01 -11.00
CA VAL A 85 12.21 20.96 -11.09
C VAL A 85 11.04 20.44 -10.28
N ASP A 86 10.49 21.29 -9.40
CA ASP A 86 9.35 20.91 -8.55
C ASP A 86 8.12 20.59 -9.41
N PRO A 87 7.52 19.40 -9.27
CA PRO A 87 6.34 19.02 -10.05
C PRO A 87 5.10 19.87 -9.70
N ASP A 88 5.14 20.62 -8.60
CA ASP A 88 4.06 21.49 -8.13
C ASP A 88 4.26 22.97 -8.49
N ASP A 89 5.27 23.32 -9.30
CA ASP A 89 5.49 24.70 -9.74
C ASP A 89 4.24 25.25 -10.49
N PRO A 90 3.62 26.36 -10.02
CA PRO A 90 2.46 26.96 -10.68
C PRO A 90 2.77 27.57 -12.05
N LEU A 91 4.04 27.85 -12.37
CA LEU A 91 4.46 28.43 -13.65
C LEU A 91 4.57 27.38 -14.76
N ILE A 92 4.56 26.09 -14.42
CA ILE A 92 4.68 24.99 -15.38
C ILE A 92 3.29 24.38 -15.66
N PRO A 93 2.88 24.26 -16.94
CA PRO A 93 1.58 23.70 -17.28
C PRO A 93 1.47 22.24 -16.79
N PRO A 94 0.28 21.76 -16.42
CA PRO A 94 0.11 20.42 -15.84
C PRO A 94 0.68 19.27 -16.67
N SER A 95 0.71 19.41 -18.00
CA SER A 95 1.26 18.40 -18.92
C SER A 95 2.78 18.25 -18.86
N GLU A 96 3.50 19.27 -18.37
CA GLU A 96 4.96 19.36 -18.41
C GLU A 96 5.60 19.25 -17.01
N ARG A 97 4.79 19.10 -15.96
CA ARG A 97 5.25 18.91 -14.58
C ARG A 97 6.05 17.63 -14.38
N CYS A 98 5.84 16.62 -15.23
CA CYS A 98 6.51 15.33 -15.15
C CYS A 98 7.39 15.09 -16.38
N LYS A 99 8.68 14.76 -16.16
CA LYS A 99 9.59 14.31 -17.22
C LYS A 99 9.05 13.03 -17.87
N ASN A 100 9.26 12.89 -19.19
CA ASN A 100 9.01 11.63 -19.88
C ASN A 100 9.90 10.53 -19.30
N GLN A 101 9.29 9.49 -18.73
CA GLN A 101 9.99 8.37 -18.08
C GLN A 101 10.46 7.30 -19.08
N THR A 102 10.32 7.53 -20.38
CA THR A 102 10.64 6.57 -21.42
C THR A 102 11.43 7.23 -22.54
N ASN A 103 12.56 6.63 -22.88
CA ASN A 103 13.36 6.96 -24.06
C ASN A 103 12.87 6.21 -25.30
N LYS A 104 11.86 5.35 -25.17
CA LYS A 104 11.29 4.58 -26.29
C LYS A 104 10.44 5.51 -27.16
N ALA A 105 10.69 5.48 -28.46
CA ALA A 105 9.84 6.14 -29.45
C ALA A 105 8.39 5.62 -29.33
N PRO A 106 7.38 6.45 -29.66
CA PRO A 106 5.99 6.02 -29.63
C PRO A 106 5.78 4.80 -30.53
N THR A 107 5.29 3.71 -29.96
CA THR A 107 5.17 2.39 -30.62
C THR A 107 4.14 2.33 -31.77
N GLY A 108 3.60 3.47 -32.21
CA GLY A 108 2.55 3.53 -33.23
C GLY A 108 1.22 2.95 -32.75
N PRO A 109 0.24 2.70 -33.65
CA PRO A 109 -1.05 2.12 -33.27
C PRO A 109 -0.88 0.69 -32.73
N LEU A 110 -1.71 0.34 -31.74
CA LEU A 110 -1.65 -0.96 -31.07
C LEU A 110 -1.95 -2.13 -32.03
N ASN A 111 -0.91 -2.91 -32.34
CA ASN A 111 -1.03 -4.15 -33.10
C ASN A 111 -1.08 -5.36 -32.17
N ARG A 112 -2.30 -5.80 -31.79
CA ARG A 112 -2.50 -6.90 -30.82
C ARG A 112 -1.74 -8.18 -31.18
N LYS A 113 -1.73 -8.60 -32.45
CA LYS A 113 -1.02 -9.81 -32.90
C LYS A 113 0.49 -9.73 -32.65
N LYS A 114 1.10 -8.57 -32.95
CA LYS A 114 2.52 -8.30 -32.73
C LYS A 114 2.85 -8.29 -31.24
N LEU A 115 1.98 -7.72 -30.42
CA LEU A 115 2.13 -7.72 -28.96
C LEU A 115 2.12 -9.15 -28.41
N LEU A 116 1.15 -9.98 -28.81
CA LEU A 116 1.07 -11.37 -28.33
C LEU A 116 2.31 -12.18 -28.76
N ALA A 117 2.73 -12.08 -30.02
CA ALA A 117 3.94 -12.75 -30.49
C ALA A 117 5.20 -12.32 -29.72
N TYR A 118 5.34 -11.02 -29.43
CA TYR A 118 6.43 -10.50 -28.61
C TYR A 118 6.37 -11.03 -27.17
N LEU A 119 5.20 -11.04 -26.54
CA LEU A 119 5.05 -11.55 -25.17
C LEU A 119 5.37 -13.05 -25.08
N GLU A 120 4.95 -13.84 -26.07
CA GLU A 120 5.29 -15.26 -26.15
C GLU A 120 6.79 -15.51 -26.34
N GLN A 121 7.46 -14.68 -27.16
CA GLN A 121 8.92 -14.75 -27.35
C GLN A 121 9.65 -14.33 -26.07
N TYR A 122 9.28 -13.18 -25.52
CA TYR A 122 9.86 -12.66 -24.28
C TYR A 122 9.69 -13.64 -23.12
N ALA A 123 8.52 -14.26 -22.97
CA ALA A 123 8.28 -15.26 -21.93
C ALA A 123 9.12 -16.55 -22.10
N LYS A 124 9.56 -16.87 -23.32
CA LYS A 124 10.45 -18.02 -23.58
C LYS A 124 11.93 -17.67 -23.39
N GLU A 125 12.31 -16.43 -23.69
CA GLU A 125 13.70 -15.95 -23.64
C GLU A 125 14.13 -15.46 -22.27
N GLN A 126 13.21 -14.89 -21.48
CA GLN A 126 13.53 -14.47 -20.12
C GLN A 126 13.81 -15.70 -19.26
N GLU A 127 15.05 -15.79 -18.79
CA GLU A 127 15.44 -16.80 -17.81
C GLU A 127 14.70 -16.57 -16.49
N ASP A 128 14.37 -17.68 -15.82
CA ASP A 128 13.81 -17.61 -14.48
C ASP A 128 14.80 -16.97 -13.52
N TRP A 129 14.28 -16.27 -12.51
CA TRP A 129 15.12 -15.69 -11.48
C TRP A 129 15.92 -16.79 -10.78
N PRO A 130 17.26 -16.67 -10.66
CA PRO A 130 18.07 -17.70 -10.05
C PRO A 130 17.69 -17.91 -8.58
N GLU A 131 17.25 -19.11 -8.23
CA GLU A 131 16.95 -19.46 -6.85
C GLU A 131 18.24 -19.42 -6.02
N LEU A 132 18.30 -18.52 -5.02
CA LEU A 132 19.43 -18.45 -4.07
C LEU A 132 19.65 -19.79 -3.34
N LYS A 133 18.59 -20.60 -3.21
CA LYS A 133 18.64 -21.91 -2.58
C LYS A 133 17.72 -22.90 -3.33
N PRO A 134 18.23 -23.66 -4.30
CA PRO A 134 17.46 -24.61 -5.11
C PRO A 134 16.59 -25.52 -4.25
N TYR A 135 15.35 -25.81 -4.67
CA TYR A 135 14.51 -26.79 -3.99
C TYR A 135 15.17 -28.18 -3.95
N GLU A 136 15.20 -28.80 -2.77
CA GLU A 136 15.69 -30.16 -2.58
C GLU A 136 14.48 -31.05 -2.24
N PRO A 137 14.14 -32.06 -3.06
CA PRO A 137 12.99 -32.92 -2.81
C PRO A 137 13.12 -33.61 -1.45
N GLY A 138 12.06 -33.53 -0.64
CA GLY A 138 12.02 -34.11 0.71
C GLY A 138 12.59 -33.21 1.82
N VAL A 139 13.25 -32.10 1.51
CA VAL A 139 13.78 -31.17 2.53
C VAL A 139 12.76 -30.09 2.84
N LYS A 140 11.98 -30.27 3.92
CA LYS A 140 11.13 -29.20 4.47
C LYS A 140 12.01 -28.14 5.14
N ARG A 141 12.13 -26.97 4.52
CA ARG A 141 12.90 -25.83 5.07
C ARG A 141 12.00 -24.99 5.98
N GLY A 142 12.50 -24.68 7.18
CA GLY A 142 11.77 -23.90 8.19
C GLY A 142 11.03 -24.77 9.21
N LYS A 143 10.37 -24.11 10.17
CA LYS A 143 9.53 -24.80 11.16
C LYS A 143 8.25 -25.26 10.45
N VAL A 144 8.04 -26.57 10.39
CA VAL A 144 6.76 -27.11 9.93
C VAL A 144 5.69 -26.63 10.89
N TRP A 145 4.68 -25.93 10.38
CA TRP A 145 3.54 -25.53 11.18
C TRP A 145 2.89 -26.79 11.76
N VAL A 146 2.89 -26.90 13.09
CA VAL A 146 2.08 -27.87 13.81
C VAL A 146 0.80 -27.14 14.14
N SER A 147 -0.33 -27.63 13.62
CA SER A 147 -1.63 -27.05 13.98
C SER A 147 -1.72 -27.07 15.51
N PRO A 148 -2.07 -25.95 16.16
CA PRO A 148 -2.38 -25.97 17.57
C PRO A 148 -3.35 -27.11 17.82
N GLU A 149 -3.06 -27.94 18.82
CA GLU A 149 -4.03 -28.91 19.28
C GLU A 149 -5.29 -28.10 19.58
N LEU A 150 -6.32 -28.27 18.74
CA LEU A 150 -7.64 -27.83 19.09
C LEU A 150 -7.87 -28.53 20.42
N SER A 151 -7.85 -27.76 21.51
CA SER A 151 -8.20 -28.31 22.81
C SER A 151 -9.51 -29.02 22.54
N LYS A 152 -9.51 -30.36 22.64
CA LYS A 152 -10.77 -31.10 22.65
C LYS A 152 -11.64 -30.29 23.61
N PRO A 153 -12.80 -29.79 23.17
CA PRO A 153 -13.67 -29.05 24.09
C PRO A 153 -13.70 -29.93 25.33
N LYS A 154 -13.21 -29.39 26.47
CA LYS A 154 -13.18 -30.13 27.72
C LYS A 154 -14.52 -30.82 27.80
N ASP A 155 -14.54 -32.14 27.99
CA ASP A 155 -15.75 -32.94 28.05
C ASP A 155 -16.62 -32.38 29.16
N THR A 156 -17.39 -31.36 28.83
CA THR A 156 -18.29 -30.64 29.68
C THR A 156 -19.52 -30.50 28.83
N ILE A 157 -20.38 -31.52 29.03
CA ILE A 157 -21.75 -31.66 28.57
C ILE A 157 -21.84 -32.27 27.15
N GLY A 158 -21.77 -33.60 27.04
CA GLY A 158 -22.34 -34.25 25.84
C GLY A 158 -21.97 -35.70 25.51
N GLU A 159 -20.88 -36.28 26.00
CA GLU A 159 -20.71 -37.75 25.89
C GLU A 159 -21.46 -38.39 27.05
N ILE A 160 -22.79 -38.49 26.89
CA ILE A 160 -23.58 -39.38 27.72
C ILE A 160 -23.16 -40.78 27.30
N SER A 161 -22.20 -41.37 28.01
CA SER A 161 -22.03 -42.82 28.01
C SER A 161 -23.30 -43.42 28.60
N VAL A 162 -24.29 -43.69 27.73
CA VAL A 162 -25.52 -44.36 28.12
C VAL A 162 -25.16 -45.82 28.34
N GLU A 163 -24.89 -46.19 29.58
CA GLU A 163 -24.88 -47.59 29.99
C GLU A 163 -26.32 -48.11 29.85
N LEU A 164 -26.58 -48.87 28.79
CA LEU A 164 -27.87 -49.54 28.60
C LEU A 164 -27.92 -50.71 29.58
N ASP A 165 -28.83 -50.64 30.55
CA ASP A 165 -29.09 -51.71 31.52
C ASP A 165 -29.84 -52.86 30.85
N LEU A 166 -29.14 -53.61 30.02
CA LEU A 166 -29.61 -54.81 29.35
C LEU A 166 -29.25 -56.05 30.18
N GLU A 167 -30.08 -57.09 30.09
CA GLU A 167 -29.77 -58.40 30.68
C GLU A 167 -28.49 -58.99 30.05
N ASP A 168 -27.70 -59.74 30.82
CA ASP A 168 -26.36 -60.20 30.41
C ASP A 168 -26.39 -61.07 29.14
N ASP A 169 -27.45 -61.85 28.93
CA ASP A 169 -27.65 -62.66 27.73
C ASP A 169 -27.87 -61.78 26.48
N ALA A 170 -28.55 -60.64 26.62
CA ALA A 170 -28.78 -59.70 25.52
C ALA A 170 -27.53 -58.89 25.18
N LYS A 171 -26.72 -58.53 26.18
CA LYS A 171 -25.42 -57.88 25.97
C LYS A 171 -24.48 -58.78 25.18
N ASN A 172 -24.34 -60.05 25.60
CA ASN A 172 -23.49 -61.02 24.92
C ASN A 172 -23.98 -61.33 23.49
N ALA A 173 -25.29 -61.39 23.27
CA ALA A 173 -25.86 -61.57 21.94
C ALA A 173 -25.53 -60.39 21.00
N LEU A 174 -25.60 -59.14 21.50
CA LEU A 174 -25.24 -57.95 20.72
C LEU A 174 -23.74 -57.87 20.41
N GLU A 175 -22.87 -58.28 21.34
CA GLU A 175 -21.42 -58.28 21.13
C GLU A 175 -20.94 -59.39 20.17
N SER A 176 -21.65 -60.53 20.13
CA SER A 176 -21.31 -61.68 19.28
C SER A 176 -22.05 -61.70 17.94
N ALA A 177 -23.06 -60.86 17.75
CA ALA A 177 -23.82 -60.77 16.51
C ALA A 177 -22.96 -60.28 15.34
N THR A 178 -23.24 -60.83 14.16
CA THR A 178 -22.54 -60.38 12.94
C THR A 178 -23.09 -59.06 12.44
N SER A 179 -22.28 -58.29 11.70
CA SER A 179 -22.72 -56.99 11.17
C SER A 179 -23.94 -57.08 10.26
N ALA A 180 -24.14 -58.21 9.57
CA ALA A 180 -25.33 -58.45 8.76
C ALA A 180 -26.61 -58.55 9.62
N GLU A 181 -26.55 -59.31 10.72
CA GLU A 181 -27.69 -59.48 11.64
C GLU A 181 -28.04 -58.19 12.39
N LEU A 182 -27.03 -57.37 12.72
CA LEU A 182 -27.26 -56.05 13.32
C LEU A 182 -27.94 -55.07 12.37
N VAL A 183 -27.62 -55.13 11.07
CA VAL A 183 -28.26 -54.30 10.04
C VAL A 183 -29.71 -54.71 9.83
N ASP A 184 -30.00 -56.02 9.81
CA ASP A 184 -31.37 -56.53 9.70
C ASP A 184 -32.26 -56.14 10.89
N LEU A 185 -31.68 -55.97 12.08
CA LEU A 185 -32.40 -55.49 13.27
C LEU A 185 -32.62 -53.96 13.26
N ALA A 186 -31.71 -53.20 12.65
CA ALA A 186 -31.72 -51.74 12.66
C ALA A 186 -32.54 -51.10 11.52
N GLY A 187 -32.89 -51.88 10.49
CA GLY A 187 -33.76 -51.46 9.37
C GLY A 187 -35.25 -51.55 9.69
#